data_AF-A0A966VV83-F1
#
_entry.id   AF-A0A966VV83-F1
#
_cell.length_a   1.000
_cell.length_b   1.000
_cell.length_c   1.000
_cell.angle_alpha   90.00
_cell.angle_beta   90.00
_cell.angle_gamma   90.00
#
_symmetry.space_group_name_H-M   'P 1'
#
loop_
_entity.id
_entity.type
_entity.pdbx_description
1 polymer ?
#
loop_
_entity_poly.entity_id
_entity_poly.type
_entity_poly.pdbx_seq_one_letter_code
_entity_poly.pdbx_strand_id
1 'polypeptide(L)'
;VEKVRVNPGNYVDKKKFEQIEYTDAEYAEEIDRIRERFTPLVKICKEHGTAMRIGTNHGSLSDRIMSRYGDTAIGMVESAMEFLRIARDEAFHNIVLSMKSSNPQVMVQAYRLLVKTMHEEFNEIYPLHLGVTEAGDGEDGRIKSAVGIGTLLEDGIGDTIRVSLTEDPELEIPVCKDLVKRYTNMSDTAVPPVQSLSYSPFEYKRRHSFSVERIGGKQVPVVIADLSHLEKITPTHLQSVGYTYNEQTDKWSIADAAADFIFTGHQLLDFALPGTLKVLVYPAAWQEAASSSYCPLFDASGYVQAAAKSEQLNFVMLDCYSDVTTINDYTHLDAIANDPTVVLCLSSTNRNAMQSVRRLFVELGTRQINNPVILMTDSNGQNPDEHLIHFATETGALLLDGFGDGICLGYQSKAKMDTIQVKGRTYLPVKDQHQFTNNTAFSILQATRTRISKTEYISCPSCGRTLFDLQETTARIRSVTHHLKGVKIAIMGCIVNGPGEMADADFGYVGSGPGKITLYKNKEIVKRNVDSAVAVDELINLLKENGVWVEKN
;
A
#
# COMPACT_ATOMS: atom_id res chain seq x y z
N VAL A 1 10.40 -15.20 30.76
CA VAL A 1 9.90 -14.45 29.58
C VAL A 1 11.07 -14.30 28.64
N GLU A 2 10.99 -14.81 27.42
CA GLU A 2 12.13 -14.82 26.48
C GLU A 2 12.35 -13.46 25.80
N LYS A 3 11.26 -12.69 25.64
CA LYS A 3 11.29 -11.37 25.01
C LYS A 3 10.28 -10.43 25.65
N VAL A 4 10.67 -9.20 25.92
CA VAL A 4 9.78 -8.11 26.36
C VAL A 4 9.59 -7.09 25.23
N ARG A 5 8.42 -6.45 25.15
CA ARG A 5 8.17 -5.33 24.25
C ARG A 5 7.93 -4.06 25.02
N VAL A 6 8.65 -3.01 24.67
CA VAL A 6 8.45 -1.64 25.14
C VAL A 6 7.91 -0.77 24.01
N ASN A 7 7.03 0.16 24.34
CA ASN A 7 6.61 1.23 23.44
C ASN A 7 7.12 2.56 24.01
N PRO A 8 8.08 3.23 23.34
CA PRO A 8 8.63 4.50 23.80
C PRO A 8 7.58 5.55 24.15
N GLY A 9 6.56 5.71 23.30
CA GLY A 9 5.62 6.82 23.38
C GLY A 9 4.62 6.77 24.54
N ASN A 10 4.52 5.65 25.25
CA ASN A 10 3.67 5.52 26.45
C ASN A 10 4.36 4.86 27.64
N TYR A 11 5.69 4.75 27.63
CA TYR A 11 6.45 4.11 28.71
C TYR A 11 6.57 5.03 29.94
N VAL A 12 6.98 6.28 29.75
CA VAL A 12 7.11 7.28 30.83
C VAL A 12 5.92 8.24 30.85
N ASP A 13 5.47 8.67 29.67
CA ASP A 13 4.50 9.74 29.53
C ASP A 13 3.06 9.24 29.69
N LYS A 14 2.27 10.01 30.44
CA LYS A 14 0.81 9.94 30.36
C LYS A 14 0.39 11.02 29.37
N LYS A 15 -0.10 10.63 28.19
CA LYS A 15 -0.60 11.57 27.18
C LYS A 15 -1.55 12.58 27.81
N LYS A 16 -1.12 13.83 27.89
CA LYS A 16 -2.00 14.97 28.13
C LYS A 16 -2.03 15.65 26.77
N PHE A 17 -3.17 15.65 26.08
CA PHE A 17 -3.31 16.26 24.75
C PHE A 17 -3.22 17.81 24.81
N GLU A 18 -2.25 18.33 25.54
CA GLU A 18 -1.92 19.74 25.70
C GLU A 18 -0.75 20.03 24.74
N GLN A 19 -0.89 21.04 23.88
CA GLN A 19 0.22 21.52 23.06
C GLN A 19 1.23 22.21 23.97
N ILE A 20 2.29 21.49 24.34
CA ILE A 20 3.43 22.03 25.09
C ILE A 20 4.56 22.22 24.08
N GLU A 21 4.99 23.45 23.85
CA GLU A 21 6.28 23.71 23.20
C GLU A 21 7.38 23.39 24.22
N TYR A 22 8.28 22.47 23.85
CA TYR A 22 9.42 22.10 24.70
C TYR A 22 10.66 22.88 24.29
N THR A 23 11.30 23.52 25.25
CA THR A 23 12.67 24.04 25.10
C THR A 23 13.68 22.89 25.05
N ASP A 24 14.89 23.15 24.54
CA ASP A 24 15.96 22.14 24.52
C ASP A 24 16.32 21.61 25.92
N ALA A 25 16.24 22.48 26.93
CA ALA A 25 16.47 22.10 28.33
C ALA A 25 15.38 21.15 28.85
N GLU A 26 14.11 21.49 28.64
CA GLU A 26 12.98 20.63 29.06
C GLU A 26 12.99 19.29 28.32
N TYR A 27 13.39 19.29 27.04
CA TYR A 27 13.53 18.05 26.28
C TYR A 27 14.62 17.15 26.89
N ALA A 28 15.77 17.71 27.25
CA ALA A 28 16.86 16.97 27.89
C ALA A 28 16.46 16.41 29.25
N GLU A 29 15.73 17.19 30.06
CA GLU A 29 15.20 16.73 31.35
C GLU A 29 14.26 15.53 31.18
N GLU A 30 13.39 15.53 30.16
CA GLU A 30 12.54 14.36 29.88
C GLU A 30 13.34 13.14 29.42
N ILE A 31 14.45 13.31 28.68
CA ILE A 31 15.37 12.20 28.34
C ILE A 31 15.99 11.60 29.60
N ASP A 32 16.45 12.43 30.54
CA ASP A 32 17.02 11.95 31.80
C ASP A 32 15.99 11.18 32.64
N ARG A 33 14.76 11.68 32.68
CA ARG A 33 13.64 10.98 33.32
C ARG A 33 13.33 9.64 32.66
N ILE A 34 13.42 9.54 31.33
CA ILE A 34 13.28 8.27 30.61
C ILE A 34 14.40 7.32 31.02
N ARG A 35 15.65 7.80 31.06
CA ARG A 35 16.81 7.02 31.48
C ARG A 35 16.61 6.44 32.87
N GLU A 36 16.22 7.25 33.86
CA GLU A 36 15.97 6.78 35.22
C GLU A 36 14.93 5.65 35.30
N ARG A 37 13.86 5.72 34.50
CA ARG A 37 12.78 4.72 34.51
C ARG A 37 13.02 3.53 33.60
N PHE A 38 13.84 3.66 32.57
CA PHE A 38 14.10 2.62 31.58
C PHE A 38 15.31 1.77 31.96
N THR A 39 16.38 2.37 32.49
CA THR A 39 17.60 1.67 32.93
C THR A 39 17.34 0.46 33.84
N PRO A 40 16.42 0.49 34.83
CA PRO A 40 16.12 -0.68 35.64
C PRO A 40 15.65 -1.89 34.81
N LEU A 41 14.79 -1.66 33.81
CA LEU A 41 14.31 -2.73 32.93
C LEU A 41 15.44 -3.27 32.05
N VAL A 42 16.31 -2.39 31.54
CA VAL A 42 17.48 -2.78 30.74
C VAL A 42 18.41 -3.68 31.55
N LYS A 43 18.70 -3.32 32.82
CA LYS A 43 19.55 -4.12 33.72
C LYS A 43 18.95 -5.49 34.01
N ILE A 44 17.65 -5.58 34.28
CA ILE A 44 16.93 -6.84 34.48
C ILE A 44 17.01 -7.72 33.22
N CYS A 45 16.77 -7.12 32.04
CA CYS A 45 16.85 -7.87 30.78
C CYS A 45 18.27 -8.38 30.51
N LYS A 46 19.28 -7.57 30.86
CA LYS A 46 20.70 -7.94 30.75
C LYS A 46 21.06 -9.09 31.67
N GLU A 47 20.63 -9.05 32.93
CA GLU A 47 20.87 -10.10 33.94
C GLU A 47 20.27 -11.44 33.51
N HIS A 48 19.05 -11.43 32.97
CA HIS A 48 18.33 -12.65 32.57
C HIS A 48 18.55 -13.06 31.10
N GLY A 49 19.41 -12.37 30.35
CA GLY A 49 19.59 -12.61 28.91
C GLY A 49 18.31 -12.47 28.08
N THR A 50 17.34 -11.69 28.55
CA THR A 50 16.04 -11.50 27.90
C THR A 50 16.16 -10.50 26.77
N ALA A 51 15.62 -10.82 25.59
CA ALA A 51 15.60 -9.89 24.46
C ALA A 51 14.56 -8.78 24.66
N MET A 52 14.83 -7.58 24.14
CA MET A 52 13.92 -6.45 24.19
C MET A 52 13.53 -5.99 22.79
N ARG A 53 12.23 -5.83 22.53
CA ARG A 53 11.74 -5.09 21.36
C ARG A 53 11.40 -3.67 21.75
N ILE A 54 12.12 -2.69 21.23
CA ILE A 54 11.75 -1.28 21.29
C ILE A 54 10.90 -0.99 20.05
N GLY A 55 9.60 -0.79 20.24
CA GLY A 55 8.66 -0.71 19.12
C GLY A 55 7.79 0.53 19.16
N THR A 56 8.05 1.46 18.25
CA THR A 56 7.30 2.70 18.05
C THR A 56 6.11 2.47 17.15
N ASN A 57 4.93 2.91 17.60
CA ASN A 57 3.74 3.00 16.75
C ASN A 57 3.42 4.46 16.48
N HIS A 58 3.14 4.80 15.21
CA HIS A 58 2.84 6.15 14.72
C HIS A 58 1.74 6.84 15.54
N GLY A 59 0.60 6.19 15.76
CA GLY A 59 -0.49 6.73 16.59
C GLY A 59 -0.20 6.92 18.10
N SER A 60 0.97 6.49 18.57
CA SER A 60 1.33 6.50 20.00
C SER A 60 2.57 7.33 20.35
N LEU A 61 3.07 8.18 19.44
CA LEU A 61 4.17 9.09 19.74
C LEU A 61 3.88 9.95 20.98
N SER A 62 4.93 10.22 21.76
CA SER A 62 4.86 11.04 22.97
C SER A 62 4.71 12.52 22.63
N ASP A 63 4.19 13.31 23.57
CA ASP A 63 3.94 14.73 23.37
C ASP A 63 5.23 15.50 23.04
N ARG A 64 6.39 15.13 23.64
CA ARG A 64 7.70 15.73 23.29
C ARG A 64 8.11 15.47 21.83
N ILE A 65 7.90 14.24 21.35
CA ILE A 65 8.28 13.86 19.98
C ILE A 65 7.36 14.54 18.99
N MET A 66 6.05 14.56 19.30
CA MET A 66 5.05 15.26 18.50
C MET A 66 5.33 16.77 18.42
N SER A 67 5.76 17.40 19.52
CA SER A 67 6.09 18.82 19.58
C SER A 67 7.33 19.15 18.72
N ARG A 68 8.38 18.33 18.80
CA ARG A 68 9.68 18.60 18.12
C ARG A 68 9.75 18.13 16.67
N TYR A 69 9.19 16.96 16.37
CA TYR A 69 9.32 16.29 15.06
C TYR A 69 8.00 16.12 14.33
N GLY A 70 6.87 16.41 14.98
CA GLY A 70 5.54 16.17 14.43
C GLY A 70 5.21 14.68 14.27
N ASP A 71 4.09 14.43 13.59
CA ASP A 71 3.58 13.09 13.31
C ASP A 71 4.25 12.46 12.07
N THR A 72 5.58 12.37 12.11
CA THR A 72 6.42 12.09 10.93
C THR A 72 7.25 10.82 11.07
N ALA A 73 7.81 10.33 9.95
CA ALA A 73 8.73 9.20 9.95
C ALA A 73 9.97 9.47 10.83
N ILE A 74 10.54 10.68 10.79
CA ILE A 74 11.66 11.06 11.67
C ILE A 74 11.25 11.06 13.15
N GLY A 75 10.04 11.54 13.48
CA GLY A 75 9.52 11.46 14.84
C GLY A 75 9.43 10.02 15.36
N MET A 76 9.00 9.07 14.50
CA MET A 76 9.00 7.65 14.86
C MET A 76 10.39 7.10 15.13
N VAL A 77 11.36 7.45 14.28
CA VAL A 77 12.76 7.03 14.40
C VAL A 77 13.35 7.56 15.70
N GLU A 78 13.26 8.88 15.96
CA GLU A 78 13.81 9.49 17.16
C GLU A 78 13.19 8.90 18.44
N SER A 79 11.88 8.64 18.44
CA SER A 79 11.21 7.99 19.57
C SER A 79 11.83 6.64 19.94
N ALA A 80 12.29 5.86 18.95
CA ALA A 80 12.99 4.60 19.22
C ALA A 80 14.47 4.82 19.55
N MET A 81 15.14 5.75 18.86
CA MET A 81 16.56 6.04 19.04
C MET A 81 16.86 6.57 20.45
N GLU A 82 15.97 7.36 21.07
CA GLU A 82 16.09 7.77 22.47
C GLU A 82 16.30 6.56 23.41
N PHE A 83 15.46 5.53 23.28
CA PHE A 83 15.53 4.32 24.10
C PHE A 83 16.73 3.45 23.71
N LEU A 84 17.05 3.39 22.41
CA LEU A 84 18.20 2.62 21.92
C LEU A 84 19.53 3.19 22.44
N ARG A 85 19.70 4.52 22.41
CA ARG A 85 20.88 5.23 22.94
C ARG A 85 21.06 4.90 24.43
N ILE A 86 19.99 4.96 25.23
CA ILE A 86 20.04 4.58 26.66
C ILE A 86 20.44 3.11 26.85
N ALA A 87 19.87 2.20 26.06
CA ALA A 87 20.21 0.78 26.18
C ALA A 87 21.68 0.48 25.81
N ARG A 88 22.21 1.19 24.80
CA ARG A 88 23.63 1.11 24.42
C ARG A 88 24.56 1.68 25.49
N ASP A 89 24.18 2.78 26.16
CA ASP A 89 24.97 3.33 27.28
C ASP A 89 25.09 2.32 28.44
N GLU A 90 24.08 1.47 28.62
CA GLU A 90 24.09 0.35 29.58
C GLU A 90 24.74 -0.94 29.02
N ALA A 91 25.38 -0.85 27.84
CA ALA A 91 25.99 -1.96 27.10
C ALA A 91 25.05 -3.16 26.95
N PHE A 92 23.79 -2.91 26.59
CA PHE A 92 22.78 -3.93 26.32
C PHE A 92 22.43 -3.96 24.83
N HIS A 93 22.64 -5.11 24.19
CA HIS A 93 22.53 -5.27 22.73
C HIS A 93 21.52 -6.33 22.28
N ASN A 94 20.83 -7.01 23.21
CA ASN A 94 19.78 -7.97 22.86
C ASN A 94 18.49 -7.25 22.47
N ILE A 95 18.56 -6.45 21.41
CA ILE A 95 17.53 -5.50 20.99
C ILE A 95 16.98 -5.87 19.60
N VAL A 96 15.67 -5.69 19.44
CA VAL A 96 14.96 -5.69 18.16
C VAL A 96 14.19 -4.37 18.05
N LEU A 97 14.16 -3.76 16.87
CA LEU A 97 13.40 -2.52 16.63
C LEU A 97 12.18 -2.75 15.76
N SER A 98 11.16 -1.92 15.90
CA SER A 98 10.02 -1.90 14.96
C SER A 98 9.41 -0.52 14.83
N MET A 99 9.11 -0.11 13.61
CA MET A 99 8.34 1.09 13.26
C MET A 99 6.99 0.66 12.67
N LYS A 100 5.88 0.85 13.38
CA LYS A 100 4.57 0.46 12.85
C LYS A 100 3.70 1.68 12.56
N SER A 101 3.13 1.71 11.37
CA SER A 101 2.10 2.67 10.96
C SER A 101 1.01 1.94 10.18
N SER A 102 -0.22 2.45 10.27
CA SER A 102 -1.32 2.03 9.40
C SER A 102 -1.24 2.73 8.03
N ASN A 103 -0.29 3.65 7.83
CA ASN A 103 0.07 4.18 6.52
C ASN A 103 1.34 3.50 6.01
N PRO A 104 1.27 2.65 4.96
CA PRO A 104 2.45 1.97 4.40
C PRO A 104 3.55 2.94 3.94
N GLN A 105 3.21 4.13 3.42
CA GLN A 105 4.20 5.14 3.02
C GLN A 105 5.08 5.56 4.20
N VAL A 106 4.45 5.95 5.32
CA VAL A 106 5.16 6.38 6.55
C VAL A 106 5.95 5.22 7.14
N MET A 107 5.38 4.01 7.16
CA MET A 107 6.06 2.82 7.67
C MET A 107 7.36 2.56 6.91
N VAL A 108 7.32 2.49 5.57
CA VAL A 108 8.50 2.18 4.75
C VAL A 108 9.59 3.24 4.93
N GLN A 109 9.21 4.52 4.91
CA GLN A 109 10.14 5.64 5.15
C GLN A 109 10.79 5.54 6.53
N ALA A 110 10.01 5.25 7.57
CA ALA A 110 10.53 5.16 8.94
C ALA A 110 11.54 4.02 9.10
N TYR A 111 11.33 2.86 8.48
CA TYR A 111 12.33 1.78 8.52
C TYR A 111 13.61 2.13 7.76
N ARG A 112 13.49 2.69 6.55
CA ARG A 112 14.66 3.11 5.75
C ARG A 112 15.47 4.18 6.49
N LEU A 113 14.79 5.15 7.09
CA LEU A 113 15.41 6.20 7.87
C LEU A 113 16.05 5.65 9.16
N LEU A 114 15.38 4.74 9.86
CA LEU A 114 15.95 4.06 11.03
C LEU A 114 17.26 3.34 10.70
N VAL A 115 17.28 2.58 9.60
CA VAL A 115 18.50 1.89 9.13
C VAL A 115 19.63 2.89 8.87
N LYS A 116 19.33 3.98 8.15
CA LYS A 116 20.28 5.06 7.90
C LYS A 116 20.81 5.66 9.21
N THR A 117 19.92 6.06 10.11
CA THR A 117 20.28 6.70 11.38
C THR A 117 21.13 5.79 12.26
N MET A 118 20.79 4.50 12.39
CA MET A 118 21.60 3.55 13.14
C MET A 118 22.99 3.36 12.54
N HIS A 119 23.08 3.28 11.20
CA HIS A 119 24.36 3.17 10.51
C HIS A 119 25.23 4.42 10.71
N GLU A 120 24.65 5.62 10.60
CA GLU A 120 25.36 6.89 10.79
C GLU A 120 25.80 7.10 12.25
N GLU A 121 24.96 6.77 13.24
CA GLU A 121 25.29 6.98 14.66
C GLU A 121 26.19 5.89 15.25
N PHE A 122 25.98 4.63 14.85
CA PHE A 122 26.58 3.48 15.53
C PHE A 122 27.44 2.60 14.63
N ASN A 123 27.40 2.79 13.30
CA ASN A 123 27.98 1.87 12.32
C ASN A 123 27.54 0.41 12.53
N GLU A 124 26.31 0.22 13.04
CA GLU A 124 25.72 -1.06 13.40
C GLU A 124 24.21 -1.00 13.18
N ILE A 125 23.60 -2.09 12.70
CA ILE A 125 22.16 -2.18 12.42
C ILE A 125 21.59 -3.31 13.28
N TYR A 126 20.61 -2.98 14.13
CA TYR A 126 19.91 -3.97 14.95
C TYR A 126 18.80 -4.69 14.14
N PRO A 127 18.45 -5.93 14.52
CA PRO A 127 17.35 -6.66 13.89
C PRO A 127 16.02 -5.90 13.91
N LEU A 128 15.28 -6.00 12.81
CA LEU A 128 14.05 -5.29 12.54
C LEU A 128 12.86 -6.23 12.50
N HIS A 129 11.83 -5.90 13.28
CA HIS A 129 10.53 -6.57 13.26
C HIS A 129 9.52 -5.78 12.44
N LEU A 130 9.25 -6.24 11.22
CA LEU A 130 8.32 -5.59 10.31
C LEU A 130 6.86 -5.92 10.63
N GLY A 131 5.99 -4.96 10.36
CA GLY A 131 4.56 -5.20 10.34
C GLY A 131 3.77 -3.91 10.19
N VAL A 132 2.76 -3.95 9.33
CA VAL A 132 1.74 -2.89 9.24
C VAL A 132 0.82 -3.05 10.46
N THR A 133 0.50 -1.93 11.13
CA THR A 133 -0.53 -1.93 12.19
C THR A 133 -1.88 -1.60 11.56
N GLU A 134 -2.95 -2.14 12.15
CA GLU A 134 -4.33 -1.95 11.69
C GLU A 134 -4.50 -2.09 10.17
N ALA A 135 -3.99 -3.20 9.60
CA ALA A 135 -4.02 -3.40 8.15
C ALA A 135 -5.45 -3.51 7.61
N GLY A 136 -6.41 -3.88 8.45
CA GLY A 136 -7.79 -4.18 8.06
C GLY A 136 -8.07 -5.69 8.10
N ASP A 137 -9.20 -6.08 7.52
CA ASP A 137 -9.64 -7.45 7.31
C ASP A 137 -9.57 -7.85 5.82
N GLY A 138 -9.62 -9.16 5.55
CA GLY A 138 -9.77 -9.68 4.19
C GLY A 138 -8.63 -9.32 3.24
N GLU A 139 -8.98 -9.13 1.97
CA GLU A 139 -8.05 -8.79 0.89
C GLU A 139 -7.34 -7.46 1.13
N ASP A 140 -8.05 -6.44 1.63
CA ASP A 140 -7.48 -5.11 1.86
C ASP A 140 -6.35 -5.17 2.91
N GLY A 141 -6.54 -5.93 3.99
CA GLY A 141 -5.49 -6.15 5.00
C GLY A 141 -4.27 -6.91 4.48
N ARG A 142 -4.49 -7.89 3.59
CA ARG A 142 -3.41 -8.65 2.93
C ARG A 142 -2.63 -7.78 1.95
N ILE A 143 -3.32 -7.00 1.11
CA ILE A 143 -2.71 -6.06 0.16
C ILE A 143 -1.88 -5.03 0.92
N LYS A 144 -2.47 -4.39 1.93
CA LYS A 144 -1.79 -3.35 2.71
C LYS A 144 -0.55 -3.89 3.42
N SER A 145 -0.65 -5.11 3.95
CA SER A 145 0.49 -5.81 4.55
C SER A 145 1.57 -6.16 3.52
N ALA A 146 1.21 -6.63 2.33
CA ALA A 146 2.14 -6.94 1.25
C ALA A 146 2.82 -5.68 0.69
N VAL A 147 2.08 -4.59 0.50
CA VAL A 147 2.62 -3.28 0.12
C VAL A 147 3.64 -2.81 1.16
N GLY A 148 3.34 -2.85 2.47
CA GLY A 148 4.27 -2.37 3.49
C GLY A 148 5.46 -3.30 3.76
N ILE A 149 5.18 -4.56 4.09
CA ILE A 149 6.21 -5.56 4.46
C ILE A 149 6.99 -6.01 3.23
N GLY A 150 6.30 -6.29 2.12
CA GLY A 150 6.92 -6.75 0.89
C GLY A 150 7.93 -5.73 0.35
N THR A 151 7.59 -4.44 0.34
CA THR A 151 8.52 -3.37 -0.08
C THR A 151 9.84 -3.41 0.68
N LEU A 152 9.80 -3.56 2.01
CA LEU A 152 11.00 -3.60 2.84
C LEU A 152 11.79 -4.89 2.65
N LEU A 153 11.11 -6.03 2.49
CA LEU A 153 11.77 -7.29 2.19
C LEU A 153 12.47 -7.25 0.82
N GLU A 154 11.87 -6.61 -0.18
CA GLU A 154 12.50 -6.38 -1.49
C GLU A 154 13.71 -5.41 -1.40
N ASP A 155 13.74 -4.54 -0.38
CA ASP A 155 14.91 -3.70 -0.06
C ASP A 155 15.99 -4.46 0.73
N GLY A 156 15.74 -5.72 1.12
CA GLY A 156 16.63 -6.49 1.99
C GLY A 156 16.56 -6.09 3.46
N ILE A 157 15.49 -5.41 3.87
CA ILE A 157 15.26 -4.92 5.24
C ILE A 157 14.24 -5.82 5.92
N GLY A 158 14.58 -6.40 7.08
CA GLY A 158 13.66 -7.14 7.95
C GLY A 158 14.14 -8.53 8.36
N ASP A 159 14.05 -8.82 9.66
CA ASP A 159 14.56 -10.07 10.26
C ASP A 159 13.42 -10.95 10.81
N THR A 160 12.29 -10.33 11.12
CA THR A 160 11.07 -11.02 11.55
C THR A 160 9.87 -10.19 11.11
N ILE A 161 8.77 -10.84 10.74
CA ILE A 161 7.56 -10.16 10.28
C ILE A 161 6.35 -10.57 11.12
N ARG A 162 5.37 -9.67 11.20
CA ARG A 162 4.01 -9.99 11.62
C ARG A 162 3.02 -9.22 10.75
N VAL A 163 2.14 -9.96 10.10
CA VAL A 163 0.92 -9.45 9.47
C VAL A 163 -0.12 -9.24 10.58
N SER A 164 -0.82 -8.11 10.59
CA SER A 164 -1.79 -7.78 11.66
C SER A 164 -3.19 -7.66 11.04
N LEU A 165 -3.99 -8.73 11.07
CA LEU A 165 -5.33 -8.76 10.47
C LEU A 165 -6.42 -8.63 11.53
N THR A 166 -7.56 -8.07 11.14
CA THR A 166 -8.81 -8.17 11.92
C THR A 166 -9.52 -9.48 11.57
N GLU A 167 -8.81 -10.59 11.79
CA GLU A 167 -9.23 -11.97 11.57
C GLU A 167 -8.67 -12.83 12.72
N ASP A 168 -8.94 -14.14 12.72
CA ASP A 168 -8.37 -15.04 13.72
C ASP A 168 -6.83 -15.10 13.58
N PRO A 169 -6.06 -15.09 14.69
CA PRO A 169 -4.60 -14.98 14.63
C PRO A 169 -3.90 -16.07 13.81
N GLU A 170 -4.46 -17.28 13.73
CA GLU A 170 -3.94 -18.36 12.87
C GLU A 170 -3.91 -17.99 11.38
N LEU A 171 -4.73 -17.02 10.95
CA LEU A 171 -4.80 -16.54 9.57
C LEU A 171 -3.70 -15.52 9.24
N GLU A 172 -3.02 -14.92 10.24
CA GLU A 172 -1.86 -14.05 10.02
C GLU A 172 -0.66 -14.85 9.46
N ILE A 173 -0.46 -16.09 9.91
CA ILE A 173 0.73 -16.91 9.62
C ILE A 173 0.84 -17.34 8.14
N PRO A 174 -0.23 -17.84 7.48
CA PRO A 174 -0.17 -18.17 6.06
C PRO A 174 0.29 -16.99 5.19
N VAL A 175 -0.22 -15.79 5.43
CA VAL A 175 0.18 -14.58 4.70
C VAL A 175 1.67 -14.27 4.91
N CYS A 176 2.17 -14.44 6.13
CA CYS A 176 3.59 -14.30 6.42
C CYS A 176 4.44 -15.33 5.64
N LYS A 177 3.98 -16.59 5.55
CA LYS A 177 4.68 -17.63 4.79
C LYS A 177 4.72 -17.32 3.30
N ASP A 178 3.62 -16.85 2.73
CA ASP A 178 3.53 -16.51 1.31
C ASP A 178 4.44 -15.31 0.97
N LEU A 179 4.51 -14.30 1.85
CA LEU A 179 5.48 -13.21 1.74
C LEU A 179 6.93 -13.71 1.76
N VAL A 180 7.30 -14.52 2.76
CA VAL A 180 8.68 -15.01 2.93
C VAL A 180 9.10 -15.99 1.84
N LYS A 181 8.16 -16.81 1.32
CA LYS A 181 8.40 -17.81 0.26
C LYS A 181 9.04 -17.20 -0.99
N ARG A 182 8.81 -15.92 -1.27
CA ARG A 182 9.45 -15.20 -2.40
C ARG A 182 10.98 -15.19 -2.30
N TYR A 183 11.53 -15.22 -1.07
CA TYR A 183 12.94 -14.96 -0.79
C TYR A 183 13.75 -16.21 -0.38
N THR A 184 13.15 -17.41 -0.33
CA THR A 184 13.82 -18.61 0.22
C THR A 184 14.83 -19.28 -0.72
N ASN A 185 14.77 -19.03 -2.02
CA ASN A 185 15.64 -19.66 -3.02
C ASN A 185 16.43 -18.62 -3.83
N MET A 186 17.03 -17.62 -3.19
CA MET A 186 17.75 -16.54 -3.90
C MET A 186 18.88 -17.10 -4.78
N SER A 187 18.88 -16.73 -6.05
CA SER A 187 19.99 -16.92 -6.99
C SER A 187 20.44 -15.54 -7.47
N ASP A 188 21.72 -15.37 -7.78
CA ASP A 188 22.22 -14.11 -8.32
C ASP A 188 21.42 -13.70 -9.57
N THR A 189 20.89 -12.48 -9.56
CA THR A 189 20.26 -11.86 -10.73
C THR A 189 21.14 -10.72 -11.24
N ALA A 190 21.11 -10.50 -12.54
CA ALA A 190 21.92 -9.49 -13.21
C ALA A 190 21.18 -8.15 -13.31
N VAL A 191 20.80 -7.52 -12.17
CA VAL A 191 20.34 -6.11 -12.18
C VAL A 191 21.58 -5.21 -12.02
N PRO A 192 21.88 -4.31 -12.98
CA PRO A 192 23.06 -3.46 -12.88
C PRO A 192 23.02 -2.53 -11.66
N PRO A 193 24.16 -2.30 -10.98
CA PRO A 193 24.21 -1.41 -9.83
C PRO A 193 23.90 0.04 -10.22
N VAL A 194 23.42 0.81 -9.24
CA VAL A 194 23.17 2.25 -9.35
C VAL A 194 24.32 3.01 -8.70
N GLN A 195 24.83 4.07 -9.36
CA GLN A 195 25.84 4.95 -8.77
C GLN A 195 25.22 6.05 -7.89
N SER A 196 24.10 6.61 -8.32
CA SER A 196 23.39 7.70 -7.63
C SER A 196 21.88 7.60 -7.82
N LEU A 197 21.12 7.99 -6.80
CA LEU A 197 19.66 8.05 -6.87
C LEU A 197 19.19 9.45 -7.30
N SER A 198 18.22 9.50 -8.21
CA SER A 198 17.55 10.74 -8.63
C SER A 198 16.38 11.14 -7.70
N TYR A 199 16.13 10.37 -6.64
CA TYR A 199 15.03 10.55 -5.70
C TYR A 199 15.49 10.20 -4.27
N SER A 200 14.73 10.66 -3.28
CA SER A 200 14.97 10.29 -1.88
C SER A 200 14.22 9.00 -1.56
N PRO A 201 14.89 7.94 -1.06
CA PRO A 201 14.20 6.74 -0.58
C PRO A 201 13.56 6.95 0.82
N PHE A 202 13.87 8.08 1.48
CA PHE A 202 13.45 8.40 2.84
C PHE A 202 12.21 9.30 2.90
N GLU A 203 11.83 9.92 1.78
CA GLU A 203 10.70 10.84 1.68
C GLU A 203 9.89 10.54 0.42
N TYR A 204 8.57 10.45 0.57
CA TYR A 204 7.69 10.25 -0.57
C TYR A 204 7.58 11.54 -1.37
N LYS A 205 7.96 11.44 -2.63
CA LYS A 205 7.71 12.47 -3.63
C LYS A 205 7.28 11.79 -4.91
N ARG A 206 6.04 12.06 -5.34
CA ARG A 206 5.57 11.60 -6.64
C ARG A 206 6.53 12.08 -7.73
N ARG A 207 7.02 11.15 -8.55
CA ARG A 207 7.84 11.44 -9.72
C ARG A 207 7.10 12.40 -10.63
N HIS A 208 7.82 13.40 -11.13
CA HIS A 208 7.28 14.30 -12.13
C HIS A 208 7.11 13.57 -13.47
N SER A 209 5.92 13.67 -14.06
CA SER A 209 5.63 13.30 -15.44
C SER A 209 4.80 14.38 -16.10
N PHE A 210 4.91 14.54 -17.42
CA PHE A 210 3.94 15.33 -18.17
C PHE A 210 2.63 14.56 -18.38
N SER A 211 1.56 15.27 -18.72
CA SER A 211 0.26 14.66 -18.99
C SER A 211 0.18 14.20 -20.43
N VAL A 212 -0.16 12.93 -20.66
CA VAL A 212 -0.60 12.41 -21.95
C VAL A 212 -2.05 12.01 -21.77
N GLU A 213 -2.97 12.75 -22.41
CA GLU A 213 -4.41 12.62 -22.16
C GLU A 213 -4.72 12.73 -20.64
N ARG A 214 -5.22 11.66 -20.02
CA ARG A 214 -5.54 11.56 -18.60
C ARG A 214 -4.48 10.83 -17.75
N ILE A 215 -3.28 10.59 -18.29
CA ILE A 215 -2.21 9.85 -17.62
C ILE A 215 -1.05 10.79 -17.33
N GLY A 216 -0.52 10.75 -16.10
CA GLY A 216 0.60 11.59 -15.66
C GLY A 216 0.20 12.96 -15.12
N GLY A 217 1.19 13.82 -14.91
CA GLY A 217 0.98 15.16 -14.36
C GLY A 217 0.33 15.14 -12.98
N LYS A 218 -0.83 15.78 -12.85
CA LYS A 218 -1.61 15.84 -11.59
C LYS A 218 -2.71 14.79 -11.50
N GLN A 219 -2.88 13.94 -12.52
CA GLN A 219 -3.95 12.95 -12.57
C GLN A 219 -3.66 11.80 -11.60
N VAL A 220 -4.71 11.18 -11.05
CA VAL A 220 -4.54 9.94 -10.27
C VAL A 220 -4.08 8.79 -11.18
N PRO A 221 -3.35 7.78 -10.68
CA PRO A 221 -2.95 6.66 -11.50
C PRO A 221 -4.13 5.92 -12.13
N VAL A 222 -3.99 5.58 -13.42
CA VAL A 222 -5.02 4.87 -14.18
C VAL A 222 -4.95 3.36 -13.96
N VAL A 223 -6.08 2.67 -14.10
CA VAL A 223 -6.14 1.20 -14.08
C VAL A 223 -6.40 0.69 -15.49
N ILE A 224 -5.57 -0.24 -15.95
CA ILE A 224 -5.75 -0.95 -17.22
C ILE A 224 -6.13 -2.39 -16.90
N ALA A 225 -7.34 -2.80 -17.27
CA ALA A 225 -7.79 -4.18 -17.09
C ALA A 225 -7.46 -5.03 -18.31
N ASP A 226 -6.74 -6.13 -18.10
CA ASP A 226 -6.40 -7.08 -19.15
C ASP A 226 -7.56 -8.06 -19.42
N LEU A 227 -8.11 -7.97 -20.62
CA LEU A 227 -9.15 -8.84 -21.16
C LEU A 227 -8.65 -9.64 -22.39
N SER A 228 -7.36 -9.55 -22.72
CA SER A 228 -6.78 -10.09 -23.95
C SER A 228 -6.85 -11.61 -24.07
N HIS A 229 -7.03 -12.31 -22.94
CA HIS A 229 -7.17 -13.76 -22.88
C HIS A 229 -8.60 -14.28 -23.16
N LEU A 230 -9.60 -13.41 -23.23
CA LEU A 230 -10.97 -13.81 -23.57
C LEU A 230 -11.08 -14.08 -25.07
N GLU A 231 -11.74 -15.16 -25.49
CA GLU A 231 -11.93 -15.45 -26.92
C GLU A 231 -12.85 -14.43 -27.63
N LYS A 232 -13.91 -14.00 -26.93
CA LYS A 232 -14.84 -12.96 -27.39
C LYS A 232 -15.27 -12.07 -26.24
N ILE A 233 -14.94 -10.79 -26.35
CA ILE A 233 -15.34 -9.77 -25.37
C ILE A 233 -16.76 -9.28 -25.68
N THR A 234 -17.59 -9.17 -24.65
CA THR A 234 -18.99 -8.74 -24.74
C THR A 234 -19.30 -7.75 -23.61
N PRO A 235 -20.41 -6.98 -23.67
CA PRO A 235 -20.77 -6.03 -22.62
C PRO A 235 -20.81 -6.62 -21.20
N THR A 236 -21.18 -7.90 -21.06
CA THR A 236 -21.25 -8.60 -19.76
C THR A 236 -19.89 -8.79 -19.10
N HIS A 237 -18.81 -8.83 -19.88
CA HIS A 237 -17.44 -8.91 -19.36
C HIS A 237 -17.00 -7.56 -18.77
N LEU A 238 -17.52 -6.44 -19.28
CA LEU A 238 -17.17 -5.12 -18.76
C LEU A 238 -17.73 -4.86 -17.34
N GLN A 239 -18.72 -5.64 -16.90
CA GLN A 239 -19.23 -5.61 -15.51
C GLN A 239 -18.13 -5.93 -14.50
N SER A 240 -17.25 -6.88 -14.83
CA SER A 240 -16.14 -7.30 -13.96
C SER A 240 -15.10 -6.19 -13.78
N VAL A 241 -15.08 -5.20 -14.68
CA VAL A 241 -14.17 -4.04 -14.64
C VAL A 241 -14.94 -2.73 -14.40
N GLY A 242 -16.13 -2.82 -13.79
CA GLY A 242 -16.89 -1.69 -13.23
C GLY A 242 -17.89 -1.00 -14.18
N TYR A 243 -18.25 -1.63 -15.29
CA TYR A 243 -19.22 -1.08 -16.25
C TYR A 243 -20.46 -1.96 -16.40
N THR A 244 -21.62 -1.40 -16.08
CA THR A 244 -22.91 -2.11 -16.22
C THR A 244 -23.71 -1.51 -17.35
N TYR A 245 -23.99 -2.30 -18.38
CA TYR A 245 -24.86 -1.90 -19.49
C TYR A 245 -26.33 -2.17 -19.16
N ASN A 246 -27.19 -1.18 -19.38
CA ASN A 246 -28.64 -1.31 -19.24
C ASN A 246 -29.29 -1.32 -20.63
N GLU A 247 -29.71 -2.51 -21.06
CA GLU A 247 -30.34 -2.74 -22.38
C GLU A 247 -31.65 -1.96 -22.57
N GLN A 248 -32.41 -1.72 -21.50
CA GLN A 248 -33.70 -1.01 -21.60
C GLN A 248 -33.52 0.48 -21.87
N THR A 249 -32.42 1.05 -21.41
CA THR A 249 -32.14 2.50 -21.52
C THR A 249 -31.02 2.83 -22.50
N ASP A 250 -30.35 1.82 -23.07
CA ASP A 250 -29.18 1.96 -23.93
C ASP A 250 -28.09 2.85 -23.29
N LYS A 251 -27.81 2.60 -22.01
CA LYS A 251 -26.88 3.40 -21.20
C LYS A 251 -25.93 2.55 -20.37
N TRP A 252 -24.74 3.10 -20.18
CA TRP A 252 -23.73 2.56 -19.29
C TRP A 252 -23.78 3.24 -17.93
N SER A 253 -23.81 2.43 -16.87
CA SER A 253 -23.51 2.85 -15.50
C SER A 253 -22.05 2.55 -15.18
N ILE A 254 -21.34 3.52 -14.60
CA ILE A 254 -19.90 3.45 -14.33
C ILE A 254 -19.70 3.46 -12.82
N ALA A 255 -19.04 2.42 -12.28
CA ALA A 255 -18.68 2.34 -10.88
C ALA A 255 -17.43 3.19 -10.56
N ASP A 256 -17.25 3.58 -9.30
CA ASP A 256 -16.05 4.31 -8.85
C ASP A 256 -14.74 3.55 -9.09
N ALA A 257 -14.81 2.20 -9.05
CA ALA A 257 -13.71 1.29 -9.35
C ALA A 257 -13.76 0.75 -10.79
N ALA A 258 -14.29 1.54 -11.74
CA ALA A 258 -14.24 1.19 -13.15
C ALA A 258 -12.84 1.39 -13.73
N ALA A 259 -12.34 0.40 -14.46
CA ALA A 259 -11.03 0.48 -15.13
C ALA A 259 -11.01 1.64 -16.12
N ASP A 260 -9.94 2.43 -16.16
CA ASP A 260 -9.85 3.54 -17.10
C ASP A 260 -9.68 3.02 -18.53
N PHE A 261 -8.89 1.97 -18.69
CA PHE A 261 -8.61 1.33 -19.97
C PHE A 261 -8.85 -0.18 -19.90
N ILE A 262 -9.15 -0.79 -21.04
CA ILE A 262 -9.10 -2.25 -21.21
C ILE A 262 -8.07 -2.62 -22.26
N PHE A 263 -7.34 -3.71 -22.05
CA PHE A 263 -6.45 -4.28 -23.06
C PHE A 263 -7.09 -5.52 -23.68
N THR A 264 -7.23 -5.55 -25.00
CA THR A 264 -7.98 -6.60 -25.73
C THR A 264 -7.10 -7.36 -26.74
N GLY A 265 -5.79 -7.11 -26.73
CA GLY A 265 -4.85 -7.74 -27.65
C GLY A 265 -5.14 -7.38 -29.11
N HIS A 266 -5.63 -8.35 -29.88
CA HIS A 266 -5.96 -8.16 -31.30
C HIS A 266 -7.45 -7.90 -31.56
N GLN A 267 -8.32 -7.97 -30.55
CA GLN A 267 -9.77 -7.91 -30.74
C GLN A 267 -10.28 -6.47 -30.81
N LEU A 268 -11.04 -6.18 -31.88
CA LEU A 268 -11.91 -5.01 -31.98
C LEU A 268 -13.32 -5.37 -31.49
N LEU A 269 -13.94 -4.46 -30.74
CA LEU A 269 -15.24 -4.65 -30.11
C LEU A 269 -16.37 -4.24 -31.06
N ASP A 270 -17.40 -5.09 -31.14
CA ASP A 270 -18.57 -4.95 -32.03
C ASP A 270 -19.75 -4.21 -31.37
N PHE A 271 -19.52 -3.55 -30.23
CA PHE A 271 -20.55 -2.84 -29.45
C PHE A 271 -20.08 -1.45 -29.00
N ALA A 272 -21.04 -0.58 -28.66
CA ALA A 272 -20.77 0.78 -28.22
C ALA A 272 -20.14 0.83 -26.82
N LEU A 273 -19.05 1.58 -26.69
CA LEU A 273 -18.30 1.72 -25.44
C LEU A 273 -18.81 2.88 -24.58
N PRO A 274 -18.67 2.79 -23.24
CA PRO A 274 -18.81 3.96 -22.37
C PRO A 274 -17.86 5.07 -22.83
N GLY A 275 -18.34 6.32 -22.89
CA GLY A 275 -17.56 7.43 -23.47
C GLY A 275 -16.21 7.73 -22.79
N THR A 276 -16.01 7.26 -21.55
CA THR A 276 -14.75 7.43 -20.80
C THR A 276 -13.79 6.25 -20.93
N LEU A 277 -14.21 5.14 -21.52
CA LEU A 277 -13.39 3.93 -21.66
C LEU A 277 -12.61 3.98 -22.98
N LYS A 278 -11.30 3.74 -22.91
CA LYS A 278 -10.44 3.56 -24.08
C LYS A 278 -9.91 2.12 -24.13
N VAL A 279 -9.61 1.63 -25.33
CA VAL A 279 -9.21 0.24 -25.60
C VAL A 279 -7.79 0.21 -26.11
N LEU A 280 -6.92 -0.54 -25.44
CA LEU A 280 -5.57 -0.83 -25.89
C LEU A 280 -5.60 -2.08 -26.76
N VAL A 281 -4.99 -1.97 -27.93
CA VAL A 281 -4.82 -3.08 -28.89
C VAL A 281 -3.43 -3.05 -29.49
N TYR A 282 -3.00 -4.17 -30.05
CA TYR A 282 -1.76 -4.21 -30.83
C TYR A 282 -1.86 -3.37 -32.12
N PRO A 283 -0.72 -2.92 -32.69
CA PRO A 283 -0.72 -1.91 -33.75
C PRO A 283 -1.49 -2.33 -35.01
N ALA A 284 -1.46 -3.62 -35.36
CA ALA A 284 -2.22 -4.14 -36.51
C ALA A 284 -3.74 -3.95 -36.34
N ALA A 285 -4.28 -4.33 -35.17
CA ALA A 285 -5.70 -4.14 -34.86
C ALA A 285 -6.06 -2.66 -34.73
N TRP A 286 -5.16 -1.82 -34.19
CA TRP A 286 -5.37 -0.38 -34.11
C TRP A 286 -5.53 0.26 -35.50
N GLN A 287 -4.76 -0.16 -36.50
CA GLN A 287 -4.87 0.36 -37.87
C GLN A 287 -6.20 0.02 -38.55
N GLU A 288 -6.81 -1.10 -38.15
CA GLU A 288 -8.14 -1.51 -38.60
C GLU A 288 -9.27 -0.78 -37.84
N ALA A 289 -8.97 -0.22 -36.67
CA ALA A 289 -9.94 0.47 -35.83
C ALA A 289 -10.29 1.86 -36.41
N ALA A 290 -11.57 2.09 -36.70
CA ALA A 290 -12.07 3.37 -37.20
C ALA A 290 -12.37 4.41 -36.09
N SER A 291 -12.13 4.08 -34.82
CA SER A 291 -12.55 4.89 -33.66
C SER A 291 -11.36 5.42 -32.85
N SER A 292 -11.46 6.68 -32.41
CA SER A 292 -10.49 7.32 -31.49
C SER A 292 -10.50 6.75 -30.07
N SER A 293 -11.44 5.85 -29.75
CA SER A 293 -11.44 5.09 -28.50
C SER A 293 -10.32 4.06 -28.43
N TYR A 294 -9.69 3.70 -29.56
CA TYR A 294 -8.60 2.73 -29.61
C TYR A 294 -7.22 3.40 -29.56
N CYS A 295 -6.30 2.81 -28.80
CA CYS A 295 -4.93 3.26 -28.67
C CYS A 295 -3.97 2.09 -28.92
N PRO A 296 -2.87 2.31 -29.66
CA PRO A 296 -1.92 1.25 -29.93
C PRO A 296 -0.99 0.99 -28.74
N LEU A 297 -0.71 -0.29 -28.48
CA LEU A 297 0.36 -0.77 -27.60
C LEU A 297 1.47 -1.37 -28.46
N PHE A 298 2.61 -0.70 -28.53
CA PHE A 298 3.80 -1.14 -29.26
C PHE A 298 4.81 -1.78 -28.29
N ASP A 299 5.66 -2.68 -28.79
CA ASP A 299 7.00 -2.83 -28.20
C ASP A 299 7.90 -1.65 -28.61
N ALA A 300 8.98 -1.41 -27.86
CA ALA A 300 9.85 -0.25 -28.11
C ALA A 300 10.43 -0.19 -29.53
N SER A 301 10.84 -1.33 -30.10
CA SER A 301 11.39 -1.37 -31.46
C SER A 301 10.30 -1.13 -32.50
N GLY A 302 9.13 -1.73 -32.30
CA GLY A 302 7.93 -1.56 -33.13
C GLY A 302 7.48 -0.11 -33.16
N TYR A 303 7.53 0.62 -32.04
CA TYR A 303 7.21 2.05 -32.02
C TYR A 303 8.20 2.87 -32.84
N VAL A 304 9.51 2.64 -32.69
CA VAL A 304 10.52 3.41 -33.43
C VAL A 304 10.39 3.18 -34.95
N GLN A 305 10.05 1.97 -35.36
CA GLN A 305 9.95 1.57 -36.77
C GLN A 305 8.57 1.79 -37.40
N ALA A 306 7.52 2.04 -36.60
CA ALA A 306 6.16 2.16 -37.08
C ALA A 306 5.97 3.35 -38.03
N ALA A 307 5.40 3.08 -39.21
CA ALA A 307 5.01 4.11 -40.17
C ALA A 307 3.78 4.93 -39.73
N ALA A 308 2.88 4.31 -38.95
CA ALA A 308 1.67 4.94 -38.43
C ALA A 308 1.64 4.83 -36.89
N LYS A 309 1.35 5.96 -36.25
CA LYS A 309 1.26 6.13 -34.79
C LYS A 309 0.04 6.99 -34.47
N SER A 310 -0.49 6.87 -33.27
CA SER A 310 -1.55 7.76 -32.80
C SER A 310 -0.98 9.15 -32.55
N GLU A 311 -1.69 10.19 -32.98
CA GLU A 311 -1.30 11.59 -32.68
C GLU A 311 -1.62 11.99 -31.23
N GLN A 312 -2.43 11.19 -30.52
CA GLN A 312 -2.94 11.52 -29.19
C GLN A 312 -2.28 10.70 -28.07
N LEU A 313 -2.17 9.38 -28.27
CA LEU A 313 -1.75 8.46 -27.22
C LEU A 313 -1.21 7.16 -27.81
N ASN A 314 0.05 6.85 -27.49
CA ASN A 314 0.75 5.60 -27.81
C ASN A 314 1.27 4.98 -26.52
N PHE A 315 0.95 3.71 -26.28
CA PHE A 315 1.59 2.94 -25.21
C PHE A 315 2.81 2.22 -25.78
N VAL A 316 3.93 2.25 -25.06
CA VAL A 316 5.18 1.63 -25.51
C VAL A 316 5.76 0.76 -24.41
N MET A 317 5.79 -0.55 -24.65
CA MET A 317 6.26 -1.56 -23.73
C MET A 317 7.79 -1.65 -23.75
N LEU A 318 8.37 -1.64 -22.55
CA LEU A 318 9.80 -1.74 -22.32
C LEU A 318 10.08 -2.87 -21.33
N ASP A 319 10.91 -3.82 -21.76
CA ASP A 319 11.46 -4.82 -20.86
C ASP A 319 12.53 -4.20 -19.95
N CYS A 320 12.37 -4.38 -18.65
CA CYS A 320 13.31 -3.93 -17.64
C CYS A 320 14.25 -5.09 -17.29
N TYR A 321 15.34 -5.25 -18.03
CA TYR A 321 16.47 -6.14 -17.69
C TYR A 321 16.07 -7.63 -17.46
N SER A 322 15.12 -8.15 -18.22
CA SER A 322 14.78 -9.58 -18.18
C SER A 322 15.65 -10.40 -19.11
N ASP A 323 16.01 -9.83 -20.25
CA ASP A 323 16.98 -10.45 -21.14
C ASP A 323 18.39 -10.25 -20.56
N VAL A 324 19.18 -11.32 -20.53
CA VAL A 324 20.62 -11.32 -20.14
C VAL A 324 21.45 -10.61 -21.23
N THR A 325 20.93 -9.55 -21.83
CA THR A 325 21.69 -8.67 -22.68
C THR A 325 22.59 -7.85 -21.76
N THR A 326 23.89 -8.10 -21.85
CA THR A 326 24.95 -7.39 -21.12
C THR A 326 24.94 -5.87 -21.35
N ILE A 327 24.12 -5.40 -22.28
CA ILE A 327 23.94 -4.00 -22.64
C ILE A 327 22.46 -3.83 -23.01
N ASN A 328 21.63 -3.32 -22.10
CA ASN A 328 20.46 -2.57 -22.52
C ASN A 328 21.04 -1.25 -23.03
N ASP A 329 21.22 -1.10 -24.35
CA ASP A 329 21.91 0.06 -24.93
C ASP A 329 21.06 1.34 -24.85
N TYR A 330 19.81 1.20 -24.38
CA TYR A 330 18.80 2.26 -24.27
C TYR A 330 18.51 2.95 -25.60
N THR A 331 18.94 2.39 -26.74
CA THR A 331 18.83 3.05 -28.05
C THR A 331 17.38 3.36 -28.39
N HIS A 332 16.46 2.42 -28.14
CA HIS A 332 15.02 2.66 -28.36
C HIS A 332 14.44 3.63 -27.32
N LEU A 333 14.89 3.56 -26.05
CA LEU A 333 14.45 4.48 -25.01
C LEU A 333 14.80 5.93 -25.36
N ASP A 334 16.00 6.19 -25.86
CA ASP A 334 16.44 7.52 -26.28
C ASP A 334 15.63 8.06 -27.47
N ALA A 335 15.22 7.17 -28.40
CA ALA A 335 14.37 7.56 -29.52
C ALA A 335 12.92 7.88 -29.10
N ILE A 336 12.45 7.32 -27.99
CA ILE A 336 11.09 7.50 -27.45
C ILE A 336 11.03 8.64 -26.41
N ALA A 337 12.17 8.99 -25.82
CA ALA A 337 12.31 9.90 -24.71
C ALA A 337 11.56 11.23 -24.92
N ASN A 338 10.68 11.55 -23.98
CA ASN A 338 9.90 12.79 -23.92
C ASN A 338 8.98 13.05 -25.13
N ASP A 339 8.66 12.04 -25.95
CA ASP A 339 7.59 12.16 -26.93
C ASP A 339 6.25 12.45 -26.21
N PRO A 340 5.56 13.56 -26.52
CA PRO A 340 4.38 14.02 -25.78
C PRO A 340 3.14 13.13 -25.99
N THR A 341 3.22 12.15 -26.89
CA THR A 341 2.15 11.18 -27.15
C THR A 341 2.39 9.84 -26.45
N VAL A 342 3.59 9.63 -25.86
CA VAL A 342 4.00 8.32 -25.37
C VAL A 342 3.81 8.16 -23.87
N VAL A 343 3.13 7.06 -23.51
CA VAL A 343 3.11 6.47 -22.18
C VAL A 343 3.97 5.21 -22.18
N LEU A 344 4.93 5.12 -21.26
CA LEU A 344 5.78 3.93 -21.13
C LEU A 344 5.06 2.85 -20.33
N CYS A 345 5.12 1.61 -20.77
CA CYS A 345 4.63 0.44 -20.06
C CYS A 345 5.83 -0.39 -19.60
N LEU A 346 6.13 -0.36 -18.30
CA LEU A 346 7.31 -1.03 -17.76
C LEU A 346 6.94 -2.37 -17.14
N SER A 347 7.58 -3.44 -17.58
CA SER A 347 7.49 -4.78 -16.99
C SER A 347 8.87 -5.42 -16.90
N SER A 348 8.97 -6.49 -16.12
CA SER A 348 10.14 -7.36 -16.08
C SER A 348 9.68 -8.78 -15.78
N THR A 349 10.23 -9.75 -16.50
CA THR A 349 10.12 -11.18 -16.17
C THR A 349 11.33 -11.67 -15.36
N ASN A 350 12.29 -10.78 -15.06
CA ASN A 350 13.37 -11.06 -14.12
C ASN A 350 12.78 -11.43 -12.75
N ARG A 351 13.44 -12.33 -12.02
CA ARG A 351 13.01 -12.72 -10.68
C ARG A 351 12.97 -11.54 -9.70
N ASN A 352 13.89 -10.58 -9.86
CA ASN A 352 13.91 -9.33 -9.09
C ASN A 352 13.20 -8.22 -9.89
N ALA A 353 12.00 -8.49 -10.40
CA ALA A 353 11.25 -7.61 -11.30
C ALA A 353 11.08 -6.20 -10.73
N MET A 354 10.74 -6.09 -9.45
CA MET A 354 10.56 -4.80 -8.78
C MET A 354 11.85 -3.97 -8.82
N GLN A 355 13.00 -4.56 -8.49
CA GLN A 355 14.29 -3.90 -8.52
C GLN A 355 14.70 -3.53 -9.95
N SER A 356 14.41 -4.38 -10.94
CA SER A 356 14.65 -4.09 -12.35
C SER A 356 13.87 -2.88 -12.84
N VAL A 357 12.58 -2.79 -12.51
CA VAL A 357 11.73 -1.65 -12.87
C VAL A 357 12.17 -0.40 -12.11
N ARG A 358 12.47 -0.51 -10.81
CA ARG A 358 13.03 0.59 -10.00
C ARG A 358 14.34 1.12 -10.60
N ARG A 359 15.23 0.24 -11.06
CA ARG A 359 16.49 0.61 -11.73
C ARG A 359 16.23 1.40 -13.02
N LEU A 360 15.21 1.03 -13.79
CA LEU A 360 14.84 1.80 -14.98
C LEU A 360 14.30 3.19 -14.61
N PHE A 361 13.51 3.33 -13.54
CA PHE A 361 13.10 4.66 -13.04
C PHE A 361 14.28 5.57 -12.67
N VAL A 362 15.35 5.01 -12.09
CA VAL A 362 16.59 5.77 -11.84
C VAL A 362 17.25 6.21 -13.15
N GLU A 363 17.21 5.37 -14.19
CA GLU A 363 17.70 5.74 -15.52
C GLU A 363 16.88 6.87 -16.14
N LEU A 364 15.55 6.78 -16.08
CA LEU A 364 14.64 7.84 -16.55
C LEU A 364 14.94 9.16 -15.85
N GLY A 365 15.17 9.14 -14.53
CA GLY A 365 15.54 10.32 -13.75
C GLY A 365 16.88 10.91 -14.17
N THR A 366 17.89 10.07 -14.36
CA THR A 366 19.23 10.49 -14.79
C THR A 366 19.21 11.11 -16.20
N ARG A 367 18.37 10.58 -17.09
CA ARG A 367 18.19 11.07 -18.47
C ARG A 367 17.13 12.17 -18.62
N GLN A 368 16.49 12.59 -17.54
CA GLN A 368 15.40 13.59 -17.56
C GLN A 368 14.22 13.19 -18.48
N ILE A 369 13.89 11.90 -18.50
CA ILE A 369 12.74 11.35 -19.24
C ILE A 369 11.51 11.44 -18.34
N ASN A 370 10.57 12.29 -18.71
CA ASN A 370 9.38 12.65 -17.94
C ASN A 370 8.08 12.06 -18.52
N ASN A 371 8.17 11.08 -19.42
CA ASN A 371 6.99 10.35 -19.89
C ASN A 371 6.23 9.74 -18.69
N PRO A 372 4.88 9.73 -18.73
CA PRO A 372 4.11 8.95 -17.78
C PRO A 372 4.38 7.45 -17.92
N VAL A 373 4.21 6.71 -16.83
CA VAL A 373 4.54 5.28 -16.77
C VAL A 373 3.39 4.42 -16.24
N ILE A 374 3.06 3.34 -16.94
CA ILE A 374 2.20 2.25 -16.42
C ILE A 374 3.09 1.13 -15.89
N LEU A 375 2.84 0.70 -14.65
CA LEU A 375 3.47 -0.46 -14.05
C LEU A 375 2.73 -1.72 -14.52
N MET A 376 3.41 -2.63 -15.21
CA MET A 376 2.87 -3.90 -15.68
C MET A 376 3.52 -5.06 -14.95
N THR A 377 2.72 -5.98 -14.41
CA THR A 377 3.20 -7.19 -13.72
C THR A 377 2.30 -8.37 -14.04
N ASP A 378 2.93 -9.52 -14.28
CA ASP A 378 2.24 -10.77 -14.59
C ASP A 378 2.54 -11.82 -13.54
N SER A 379 1.50 -12.26 -12.84
CA SER A 379 1.67 -13.24 -11.77
C SER A 379 1.75 -14.67 -12.28
N ASN A 380 2.61 -15.47 -11.63
CA ASN A 380 2.66 -16.92 -11.77
C ASN A 380 2.10 -17.65 -10.52
N GLY A 381 1.39 -16.93 -9.65
CA GLY A 381 0.76 -17.47 -8.45
C GLY A 381 -0.19 -18.63 -8.77
N GLN A 382 -0.47 -19.43 -7.74
CA GLN A 382 -1.32 -20.62 -7.85
C GLN A 382 -2.65 -20.47 -7.12
N ASN A 383 -2.82 -19.39 -6.34
CA ASN A 383 -4.02 -19.09 -5.59
C ASN A 383 -4.18 -17.56 -5.43
N PRO A 384 -5.36 -17.07 -5.03
CA PRO A 384 -5.63 -15.63 -4.89
C PRO A 384 -4.66 -14.88 -3.98
N ASP A 385 -4.23 -15.47 -2.85
CA ASP A 385 -3.29 -14.80 -1.94
C ASP A 385 -1.91 -14.62 -2.58
N GLU A 386 -1.39 -15.64 -3.25
CA GLU A 386 -0.11 -15.55 -3.96
C GLU A 386 -0.13 -14.48 -5.05
N HIS A 387 -1.21 -14.41 -5.82
CA HIS A 387 -1.40 -13.36 -6.83
C HIS A 387 -1.43 -11.97 -6.21
N LEU A 388 -2.30 -11.78 -5.22
CA LEU A 388 -2.49 -10.51 -4.53
C LEU A 388 -1.20 -10.03 -3.86
N ILE A 389 -0.49 -10.92 -3.16
CA ILE A 389 0.79 -10.61 -2.50
C ILE A 389 1.84 -10.22 -3.53
N HIS A 390 1.96 -10.95 -4.64
CA HIS A 390 2.92 -10.63 -5.70
C HIS A 390 2.62 -9.28 -6.35
N PHE A 391 1.38 -9.05 -6.79
CA PHE A 391 0.97 -7.77 -7.39
C PHE A 391 1.22 -6.60 -6.45
N ALA A 392 0.80 -6.73 -5.18
CA ALA A 392 0.94 -5.71 -4.16
C ALA A 392 2.41 -5.43 -3.79
N THR A 393 3.26 -6.47 -3.74
CA THR A 393 4.68 -6.31 -3.43
C THR A 393 5.40 -5.56 -4.56
N GLU A 394 5.21 -5.97 -5.82
CA GLU A 394 6.00 -5.42 -6.93
C GLU A 394 5.54 -4.03 -7.36
N THR A 395 4.24 -3.85 -7.56
CA THR A 395 3.72 -2.55 -8.00
C THR A 395 3.57 -1.58 -6.83
N GLY A 396 3.18 -2.09 -5.66
CA GLY A 396 3.03 -1.29 -4.45
C GLY A 396 4.35 -0.68 -3.99
N ALA A 397 5.45 -1.43 -4.03
CA ALA A 397 6.77 -0.90 -3.68
C ALA A 397 7.19 0.30 -4.55
N LEU A 398 6.96 0.20 -5.86
CA LEU A 398 7.26 1.28 -6.80
C LEU A 398 6.36 2.50 -6.56
N LEU A 399 5.07 2.27 -6.31
CA LEU A 399 4.12 3.33 -5.95
C LEU A 399 4.49 4.02 -4.63
N LEU A 400 5.00 3.29 -3.63
CA LEU A 400 5.49 3.87 -2.37
C LEU A 400 6.77 4.70 -2.55
N ASP A 401 7.54 4.46 -3.61
CA ASP A 401 8.67 5.32 -4.00
C ASP A 401 8.22 6.57 -4.80
N GLY A 402 6.92 6.71 -5.07
CA GLY A 402 6.37 7.79 -5.88
C GLY A 402 6.43 7.54 -7.38
N PHE A 403 6.71 6.31 -7.81
CA PHE A 403 6.73 5.92 -9.21
C PHE A 403 5.38 5.42 -9.71
N GLY A 404 5.18 5.47 -11.03
CA GLY A 404 3.97 4.98 -11.69
C GLY A 404 2.83 6.02 -11.76
N ASP A 405 2.23 6.09 -12.94
CA ASP A 405 1.04 6.87 -13.30
C ASP A 405 -0.12 5.97 -13.73
N GLY A 406 0.04 4.66 -13.58
CA GLY A 406 -1.00 3.67 -13.72
C GLY A 406 -0.50 2.26 -13.47
N ILE A 407 -1.42 1.30 -13.49
CA ILE A 407 -1.16 -0.11 -13.19
C ILE A 407 -1.94 -1.00 -14.15
N CYS A 408 -1.29 -2.08 -14.60
CA CYS A 408 -1.90 -3.18 -15.33
C CYS A 408 -1.41 -4.49 -14.71
N LEU A 409 -2.36 -5.34 -14.34
CA LEU A 409 -2.09 -6.62 -13.68
C LEU A 409 -2.54 -7.74 -14.61
N GLY A 410 -1.67 -8.69 -14.87
CA GLY A 410 -1.91 -9.82 -15.75
C GLY A 410 -1.45 -11.15 -15.15
N TYR A 411 -1.49 -12.19 -15.97
CA TYR A 411 -1.18 -13.56 -15.55
C TYR A 411 -0.25 -14.22 -16.56
N GLN A 412 0.77 -14.91 -16.05
CA GLN A 412 1.59 -15.78 -16.89
C GLN A 412 0.81 -17.04 -17.28
N SER A 413 1.23 -17.70 -18.37
CA SER A 413 0.59 -18.91 -18.88
C SER A 413 0.49 -20.08 -17.89
N LYS A 414 1.32 -20.11 -16.84
CA LYS A 414 1.33 -21.13 -15.78
C LYS A 414 0.54 -20.74 -14.52
N ALA A 415 -0.05 -19.55 -14.51
CA ALA A 415 -0.87 -19.08 -13.40
C ALA A 415 -2.11 -19.96 -13.23
N LYS A 416 -2.54 -20.11 -11.97
CA LYS A 416 -3.80 -20.77 -11.64
C LYS A 416 -4.53 -19.97 -10.58
N MET A 417 -5.84 -19.92 -10.70
CA MET A 417 -6.69 -19.27 -9.72
C MET A 417 -7.52 -20.32 -8.97
N ASP A 418 -6.84 -21.26 -8.32
CA ASP A 418 -7.50 -22.28 -7.51
C ASP A 418 -7.98 -21.64 -6.20
N THR A 419 -9.29 -21.40 -6.09
CA THR A 419 -9.90 -20.91 -4.85
C THR A 419 -9.95 -22.03 -3.83
N ILE A 420 -8.88 -22.19 -3.06
CA ILE A 420 -8.93 -23.03 -1.86
C ILE A 420 -9.83 -22.31 -0.85
N GLN A 421 -11.04 -22.83 -0.60
CA GLN A 421 -11.88 -22.34 0.48
C GLN A 421 -11.18 -22.63 1.81
N VAL A 422 -10.47 -21.63 2.34
CA VAL A 422 -9.90 -21.69 3.68
C VAL A 422 -10.94 -21.18 4.67
N LYS A 423 -11.38 -22.05 5.58
CA LYS A 423 -12.34 -21.70 6.64
C LYS A 423 -11.80 -20.53 7.46
N GLY A 424 -12.62 -19.49 7.64
CA GLY A 424 -12.28 -18.28 8.40
C GLY A 424 -11.68 -17.14 7.57
N ARG A 425 -11.36 -17.34 6.28
CA ARG A 425 -10.91 -16.24 5.41
C ARG A 425 -12.08 -15.51 4.78
N THR A 426 -12.01 -14.18 4.81
CA THR A 426 -13.00 -13.31 4.17
C THR A 426 -12.45 -12.80 2.85
N TYR A 427 -12.74 -13.52 1.76
CA TYR A 427 -12.58 -12.97 0.40
C TYR A 427 -13.90 -12.32 -0.02
N LEU A 428 -13.81 -11.22 -0.77
CA LEU A 428 -15.01 -10.70 -1.40
C LEU A 428 -15.45 -11.71 -2.47
N PRO A 429 -16.75 -12.04 -2.58
CA PRO A 429 -17.21 -12.89 -3.66
C PRO A 429 -16.94 -12.17 -4.98
N VAL A 430 -16.02 -12.72 -5.77
CA VAL A 430 -15.67 -12.25 -7.11
C VAL A 430 -16.30 -13.16 -8.16
N LYS A 431 -16.85 -12.55 -9.22
CA LYS A 431 -17.50 -13.23 -10.34
C LYS A 431 -16.49 -14.03 -11.17
N ASP A 432 -15.32 -13.44 -11.39
CA ASP A 432 -14.25 -13.99 -12.23
C ASP A 432 -12.89 -13.37 -11.87
N GLN A 433 -11.83 -13.84 -12.55
CA GLN A 433 -10.47 -13.35 -12.39
C GLN A 433 -10.29 -11.88 -12.76
N HIS A 434 -11.07 -11.35 -13.71
CA HIS A 434 -10.93 -9.97 -14.16
C HIS A 434 -11.45 -9.03 -13.08
N GLN A 435 -12.55 -9.39 -12.41
CA GLN A 435 -13.04 -8.66 -11.24
C GLN A 435 -12.05 -8.69 -10.08
N PHE A 436 -11.48 -9.87 -9.77
CA PHE A 436 -10.44 -10.01 -8.75
C PHE A 436 -9.23 -9.11 -9.03
N THR A 437 -8.76 -9.12 -10.27
CA THR A 437 -7.59 -8.36 -10.71
C THR A 437 -7.85 -6.86 -10.68
N ASN A 438 -9.01 -6.42 -11.19
CA ASN A 438 -9.41 -5.02 -11.16
C ASN A 438 -9.54 -4.51 -9.72
N ASN A 439 -10.21 -5.28 -8.84
CA ASN A 439 -10.32 -4.94 -7.42
C ASN A 439 -8.94 -4.85 -6.75
N THR A 440 -8.04 -5.80 -7.05
CA THR A 440 -6.68 -5.81 -6.52
C THR A 440 -5.90 -4.57 -6.95
N ALA A 441 -5.98 -4.17 -8.22
CA ALA A 441 -5.33 -2.95 -8.73
C ALA A 441 -5.80 -1.70 -7.96
N PHE A 442 -7.12 -1.52 -7.79
CA PHE A 442 -7.66 -0.40 -7.02
C PHE A 442 -7.28 -0.44 -5.54
N SER A 443 -7.28 -1.62 -4.92
CA SER A 443 -6.87 -1.77 -3.51
C SER A 443 -5.37 -1.51 -3.31
N ILE A 444 -4.50 -1.84 -4.29
CA ILE A 444 -3.09 -1.46 -4.24
C ILE A 444 -2.94 0.06 -4.29
N LEU A 445 -3.61 0.73 -5.25
CA LEU A 445 -3.56 2.19 -5.36
C LEU A 445 -4.12 2.90 -4.11
N GLN A 446 -5.11 2.30 -3.46
CA GLN A 446 -5.65 2.80 -2.19
C GLN A 446 -4.68 2.58 -1.03
N ALA A 447 -4.07 1.40 -0.92
CA ALA A 447 -3.09 1.08 0.12
C ALA A 447 -1.83 1.95 0.05
N THR A 448 -1.42 2.34 -1.18
CA THR A 448 -0.30 3.25 -1.42
C THR A 448 -0.71 4.73 -1.39
N ARG A 449 -2.00 5.03 -1.15
CA ARG A 449 -2.58 6.39 -1.12
C ARG A 449 -2.40 7.19 -2.42
N THR A 450 -2.24 6.52 -3.56
CA THR A 450 -2.10 7.19 -4.86
C THR A 450 -3.44 7.41 -5.57
N ARG A 451 -4.46 6.60 -5.26
CA ARG A 451 -5.85 6.80 -5.71
C ARG A 451 -6.83 6.23 -4.69
N ILE A 452 -7.86 7.01 -4.34
CA ILE A 452 -8.91 6.59 -3.40
C ILE A 452 -10.18 6.27 -4.19
N SER A 453 -10.70 5.05 -4.04
CA SER A 453 -11.87 4.55 -4.77
C SER A 453 -13.03 4.12 -3.87
N LYS A 454 -12.78 3.85 -2.59
CA LYS A 454 -13.80 3.40 -1.62
C LYS A 454 -13.47 3.92 -0.22
N THR A 455 -14.30 3.56 0.76
CA THR A 455 -14.03 3.83 2.18
C THR A 455 -12.81 3.04 2.63
N GLU A 456 -11.93 3.67 3.41
CA GLU A 456 -10.80 2.99 4.08
C GLU A 456 -11.22 2.58 5.50
N TYR A 457 -10.99 1.33 5.86
CA TYR A 457 -11.23 0.81 7.20
C TYR A 457 -9.91 0.60 7.92
N ILE A 458 -9.78 1.18 9.11
CA ILE A 458 -8.60 1.05 9.96
C ILE A 458 -9.04 0.29 11.21
N SER A 459 -8.77 -1.01 11.27
CA SER A 459 -9.25 -1.85 12.36
C SER A 459 -8.10 -2.53 13.10
N CYS A 460 -8.15 -2.51 14.43
CA CYS A 460 -7.13 -3.20 15.21
C CYS A 460 -7.26 -4.73 15.06
N PRO A 461 -6.19 -5.50 15.28
CA PRO A 461 -6.33 -6.93 15.50
C PRO A 461 -7.18 -7.21 16.73
N SER A 462 -7.83 -8.36 16.78
CA SER A 462 -8.46 -8.80 18.02
C SER A 462 -7.39 -9.06 19.09
N CYS A 463 -7.68 -8.68 20.33
CA CYS A 463 -6.81 -8.94 21.47
C CYS A 463 -7.63 -9.18 22.75
N GLY A 464 -6.97 -9.62 23.84
CA GLY A 464 -7.64 -9.85 25.12
C GLY A 464 -8.26 -8.60 25.79
N ARG A 465 -8.10 -7.41 25.20
CA ARG A 465 -8.76 -6.17 25.64
C ARG A 465 -10.01 -5.82 24.83
N THR A 466 -10.31 -6.58 23.77
CA THR A 466 -11.46 -6.33 22.90
C THR A 466 -12.74 -6.56 23.68
N LEU A 467 -13.64 -5.58 23.68
CA LEU A 467 -14.85 -5.60 24.51
C LEU A 467 -16.15 -5.95 23.75
N PHE A 468 -16.04 -6.25 22.47
CA PHE A 468 -17.13 -6.64 21.56
C PHE A 468 -16.58 -7.52 20.43
N ASP A 469 -17.47 -8.14 19.65
CA ASP A 469 -17.06 -8.87 18.45
C ASP A 469 -16.61 -7.88 17.36
N LEU A 470 -15.29 -7.71 17.25
CA LEU A 470 -14.68 -6.75 16.33
C LEU A 470 -14.88 -7.16 14.87
N GLN A 471 -14.88 -8.46 14.57
CA GLN A 471 -15.03 -8.96 13.21
C GLN A 471 -16.45 -8.73 12.70
N GLU A 472 -17.46 -9.15 13.48
CA GLU A 472 -18.87 -8.94 13.14
C GLU A 472 -19.20 -7.44 13.03
N THR A 473 -18.71 -6.64 13.97
CA THR A 473 -18.95 -5.19 13.97
C THR A 473 -18.31 -4.52 12.76
N THR A 474 -17.08 -4.92 12.40
CA THR A 474 -16.41 -4.43 11.19
C THR A 474 -17.22 -4.77 9.95
N ALA A 475 -17.66 -6.02 9.79
CA ALA A 475 -18.50 -6.44 8.68
C ALA A 475 -19.81 -5.64 8.60
N ARG A 476 -20.48 -5.40 9.73
CA ARG A 476 -21.71 -4.59 9.81
C ARG A 476 -21.47 -3.17 9.34
N ILE A 477 -20.44 -2.48 9.84
CA ILE A 477 -20.09 -1.12 9.44
C ILE A 477 -19.73 -1.08 7.94
N ARG A 478 -18.94 -2.03 7.45
CA ARG A 478 -18.58 -2.13 6.01
C ARG A 478 -19.81 -2.27 5.12
N SER A 479 -20.76 -3.13 5.50
CA SER A 479 -21.97 -3.38 4.70
C SER A 479 -22.79 -2.12 4.42
N VAL A 480 -22.78 -1.16 5.36
CA VAL A 480 -23.54 0.09 5.26
C VAL A 480 -22.70 1.28 4.77
N THR A 481 -21.37 1.25 4.88
CA THR A 481 -20.50 2.40 4.54
C THR A 481 -19.60 2.23 3.31
N HIS A 482 -19.42 1.01 2.76
CA HIS A 482 -18.39 0.75 1.73
C HIS A 482 -18.46 1.61 0.45
N HIS A 483 -19.65 2.10 0.13
CA HIS A 483 -19.94 2.94 -1.03
C HIS A 483 -19.51 4.41 -0.85
N LEU A 484 -19.18 4.84 0.37
CA LEU A 484 -18.69 6.19 0.60
C LEU A 484 -17.25 6.30 0.10
N LYS A 485 -16.92 7.41 -0.55
CA LYS A 485 -15.60 7.64 -1.15
C LYS A 485 -14.82 8.68 -0.33
N GLY A 486 -13.55 8.40 -0.07
CA GLY A 486 -12.67 9.35 0.61
C GLY A 486 -12.91 9.48 2.11
N VAL A 487 -13.60 8.53 2.73
CA VAL A 487 -13.84 8.49 4.17
C VAL A 487 -12.98 7.40 4.80
N LYS A 488 -12.31 7.71 5.91
CA LYS A 488 -11.55 6.77 6.73
C LYS A 488 -12.30 6.50 8.03
N ILE A 489 -12.67 5.25 8.25
CA ILE A 489 -13.40 4.82 9.45
C ILE A 489 -12.51 3.87 10.25
N ALA A 490 -12.16 4.29 11.46
CA ALA A 490 -11.43 3.46 12.41
C ALA A 490 -12.38 2.64 13.28
N ILE A 491 -12.07 1.37 13.50
CA ILE A 491 -12.87 0.43 14.30
C ILE A 491 -11.95 -0.26 15.31
N MET A 492 -12.06 0.15 16.57
CA MET A 492 -11.08 -0.19 17.61
C MET A 492 -11.74 -0.95 18.75
N GLY A 493 -11.15 -2.09 19.10
CA GLY A 493 -11.68 -3.00 20.13
C GLY A 493 -11.62 -2.48 21.56
N CYS A 494 -10.75 -1.50 21.85
CA CYS A 494 -10.56 -0.97 23.21
C CYS A 494 -10.19 0.52 23.25
N ILE A 495 -10.52 1.17 24.36
CA ILE A 495 -10.23 2.59 24.63
C ILE A 495 -8.74 2.87 24.91
N VAL A 496 -7.96 1.84 25.24
CA VAL A 496 -6.57 2.05 25.70
C VAL A 496 -5.66 2.47 24.56
N ASN A 497 -5.71 1.75 23.44
CA ASN A 497 -4.91 2.09 22.25
C ASN A 497 -5.75 2.74 21.15
N GLY A 498 -7.07 2.48 21.13
CA GLY A 498 -7.96 2.89 20.03
C GLY A 498 -7.86 4.37 19.65
N PRO A 499 -7.93 5.33 20.62
CA PRO A 499 -7.82 6.75 20.29
C PRO A 499 -6.49 7.17 19.65
N GLY A 500 -5.39 6.47 19.96
CA GLY A 500 -4.10 6.72 19.33
C GLY A 500 -3.99 6.06 17.95
N GLU A 501 -4.40 4.79 17.85
CA GLU A 501 -4.39 4.01 16.61
C GLU A 501 -5.28 4.65 15.52
N MET A 502 -6.39 5.28 15.90
CA MET A 502 -7.28 5.96 14.96
C MET A 502 -6.88 7.40 14.58
N ALA A 503 -5.70 7.88 14.99
CA ALA A 503 -5.29 9.28 14.80
C ALA A 503 -5.37 9.78 13.35
N ASP A 504 -5.27 8.86 12.39
CA ASP A 504 -5.29 9.07 10.95
C ASP A 504 -6.69 8.92 10.30
N ALA A 505 -7.73 8.63 11.10
CA ALA A 505 -9.09 8.41 10.64
C ALA A 505 -9.98 9.65 10.77
N ASP A 506 -10.96 9.78 9.87
CA ASP A 506 -11.94 10.86 9.91
C ASP A 506 -13.03 10.58 10.96
N PHE A 507 -13.39 9.31 11.13
CA PHE A 507 -14.39 8.85 12.09
C PHE A 507 -13.87 7.64 12.87
N GLY A 508 -14.20 7.56 14.15
CA GLY A 508 -13.79 6.46 15.03
C GLY A 508 -14.96 5.77 15.71
N TYR A 509 -14.95 4.44 15.71
CA TYR A 509 -15.84 3.56 16.46
C TYR A 509 -14.99 2.78 17.47
N VAL A 510 -15.02 3.18 18.74
CA VAL A 510 -14.10 2.64 19.76
C VAL A 510 -14.85 2.02 20.94
N GLY A 511 -14.51 0.78 21.29
CA GLY A 511 -15.03 0.12 22.49
C GLY A 511 -14.58 0.82 23.77
N SER A 512 -15.52 1.42 24.52
CA SER A 512 -15.25 2.09 25.79
C SER A 512 -15.59 1.24 27.02
N GLY A 513 -16.37 0.18 26.84
CA GLY A 513 -16.80 -0.76 27.89
C GLY A 513 -17.57 -1.93 27.29
N PRO A 514 -17.89 -2.99 28.07
CA PRO A 514 -18.78 -4.05 27.62
C PRO A 514 -20.12 -3.47 27.13
N GLY A 515 -20.47 -3.72 25.87
CA GLY A 515 -21.67 -3.19 25.22
C GLY A 515 -21.71 -1.67 25.01
N LYS A 516 -20.57 -0.97 25.19
CA LYS A 516 -20.50 0.50 25.11
C LYS A 516 -19.44 0.96 24.11
N ILE A 517 -19.85 1.89 23.25
CA ILE A 517 -19.06 2.46 22.17
C ILE A 517 -18.94 3.97 22.35
N THR A 518 -17.76 4.51 22.07
CA THR A 518 -17.55 5.95 21.93
C THR A 518 -17.27 6.25 20.46
N LEU A 519 -18.01 7.22 19.91
CA LEU A 519 -17.86 7.70 18.54
C LEU A 519 -17.00 8.97 18.51
N TYR A 520 -16.12 9.04 17.52
CA TYR A 520 -15.18 10.13 17.34
C TYR A 520 -15.30 10.73 15.95
N LYS A 521 -14.98 12.02 15.85
CA LYS A 521 -14.67 12.72 14.60
C LYS A 521 -13.25 13.24 14.72
N ASN A 522 -12.36 12.82 13.83
CA ASN A 522 -10.93 12.99 13.99
C ASN A 522 -10.49 12.47 15.38
N LYS A 523 -9.89 13.33 16.21
CA LYS A 523 -9.45 13.01 17.57
C LYS A 523 -10.46 13.42 18.65
N GLU A 524 -11.59 14.03 18.27
CA GLU A 524 -12.58 14.55 19.21
C GLU A 524 -13.69 13.55 19.47
N ILE A 525 -14.08 13.42 20.74
CA ILE A 525 -15.20 12.58 21.15
C ILE A 525 -16.50 13.30 20.82
N VAL A 526 -17.36 12.67 20.01
CA VAL A 526 -18.67 13.23 19.64
C VAL A 526 -19.80 12.60 20.45
N LYS A 527 -19.80 11.28 20.62
CA LYS A 527 -20.81 10.56 21.44
C LYS A 527 -20.11 9.57 22.36
N ARG A 528 -20.41 9.60 23.66
CA ARG A 528 -19.82 8.71 24.68
C ARG A 528 -20.79 7.62 25.10
N ASN A 529 -20.25 6.41 25.30
CA ASN A 529 -20.98 5.28 25.88
C ASN A 529 -22.32 4.98 25.20
N VAL A 530 -22.34 5.11 23.87
CA VAL A 530 -23.44 4.69 23.02
C VAL A 530 -23.61 3.18 23.17
N ASP A 531 -24.85 2.72 23.21
CA ASP A 531 -25.11 1.29 23.28
C ASP A 531 -24.70 0.59 21.97
N SER A 532 -23.93 -0.50 22.08
CA SER A 532 -23.42 -1.24 20.91
C SER A 532 -24.53 -1.71 19.96
N ALA A 533 -25.76 -1.90 20.46
CA ALA A 533 -26.90 -2.31 19.64
C ALA A 533 -27.28 -1.26 18.59
N VAL A 534 -27.17 0.03 18.93
CA VAL A 534 -27.57 1.18 18.07
C VAL A 534 -26.37 1.98 17.55
N ALA A 535 -25.16 1.67 17.99
CA ALA A 535 -23.96 2.46 17.69
C ALA A 535 -23.64 2.55 16.19
N VAL A 536 -24.02 1.55 15.38
CA VAL A 536 -23.85 1.60 13.92
C VAL A 536 -24.78 2.65 13.30
N ASP A 537 -26.02 2.73 13.75
CA ASP A 537 -26.98 3.75 13.28
C ASP A 537 -26.53 5.15 13.72
N GLU A 538 -26.02 5.27 14.94
CA GLU A 538 -25.44 6.52 15.44
C GLU A 538 -24.19 6.97 14.66
N LEU A 539 -23.38 6.02 14.17
CA LEU A 539 -22.28 6.30 13.25
C LEU A 539 -22.82 6.80 11.90
N ILE A 540 -23.87 6.21 11.35
CA ILE A 540 -24.51 6.68 10.10
C ILE A 540 -25.05 8.11 10.29
N ASN A 541 -25.72 8.38 11.41
CA ASN A 541 -26.22 9.73 11.72
C ASN A 541 -25.06 10.73 11.82
N LEU A 542 -23.95 10.34 12.46
CA LEU A 542 -22.76 11.17 12.52
C LEU A 542 -22.19 11.46 11.11
N LEU A 543 -22.13 10.46 10.23
CA LEU A 543 -21.70 10.64 8.84
C LEU A 543 -22.64 11.60 8.08
N LYS A 544 -23.95 11.51 8.29
CA LYS A 544 -24.96 12.40 7.69
C LYS A 544 -24.83 13.83 8.20
N GLU A 545 -24.72 14.03 9.51
CA GLU A 545 -24.54 15.33 10.16
C GLU A 545 -23.28 16.06 9.68
N ASN A 546 -22.27 15.31 9.23
CA ASN A 546 -21.01 15.86 8.72
C ASN A 546 -20.95 15.95 7.18
N GLY A 547 -22.06 15.70 6.49
CA GLY A 547 -22.16 15.88 5.03
C GLY A 547 -21.32 14.90 4.20
N VAL A 548 -20.88 13.79 4.79
CA VAL A 548 -20.07 12.77 4.09
C VAL A 548 -20.91 11.59 3.58
N TRP A 549 -22.16 11.48 4.01
CA TRP A 549 -23.06 10.43 3.58
C TRP A 549 -23.61 10.68 2.17
N VAL A 550 -23.57 9.66 1.34
CA VAL A 550 -24.21 9.61 0.01
C VAL A 550 -25.15 8.40 0.03
N GLU A 551 -26.34 8.49 -0.55
CA GLU A 551 -27.22 7.32 -0.62
C GLU A 551 -26.68 6.28 -1.61
N LYS A 552 -26.94 4.99 -1.36
CA LYS A 552 -26.56 3.92 -2.29
C LYS A 552 -27.35 4.07 -3.60
N ASN A 553 -26.62 4.07 -4.72
CA ASN A 553 -27.19 4.04 -6.07
C ASN A 553 -27.78 2.68 -6.42
#